data_AF-A0A376UFP9-F1
#
_entry.id   AF-A0A376UFP9-F1
#
_cell.length_a   1.000
_cell.length_b   1.000
_cell.length_c   1.000
_cell.angle_alpha   90.00
_cell.angle_beta   90.00
_cell.angle_gamma   90.00
#
_symmetry.space_group_name_H-M   'P 1'
#
loop_
_entity.id
_entity.type
_entity.pdbx_description
1 polymer ?
#
loop_
_entity_poly.entity_id
_entity_poly.type
_entity_poly.pdbx_seq_one_letter_code
_entity_poly.pdbx_strand_id
1 'polypeptide(L)'
;MKSMNIAASSELVSRLSSHRRVVALGDTDFTDVAAVVITAADSRSGILALLKRTGFHLPVFLYSEHAVELPAGVTAVINGNEQQWLELESAACQYEENLLPPFYDTLTQYVEMGNSTFACPGHQHGAFF
;
A
#
# COMPACT_ATOMS: atom_id res chain seq x y z
N MET A 1 3.06 4.55 -12.10
CA MET A 1 2.55 3.18 -11.87
C MET A 1 1.11 3.22 -11.39
N LYS A 2 0.35 2.11 -11.53
CA LYS A 2 -0.95 2.01 -10.86
C LYS A 2 -0.70 1.92 -9.35
N SER A 3 -1.36 2.80 -8.59
CA SER A 3 -1.27 2.83 -7.13
C SER A 3 -1.78 1.51 -6.52
N MET A 4 -1.01 0.93 -5.60
CA MET A 4 -1.34 -0.26 -4.82
C MET A 4 -2.48 0.04 -3.84
N ASN A 5 -3.21 -1.01 -3.48
CA ASN A 5 -4.40 -0.98 -2.66
C ASN A 5 -4.09 -0.74 -1.17
N ILE A 6 -5.11 -0.37 -0.41
CA ILE A 6 -5.12 -0.49 1.05
C ILE A 6 -5.95 -1.71 1.41
N ALA A 7 -5.39 -2.64 2.18
CA ALA A 7 -6.15 -3.76 2.73
C ALA A 7 -6.76 -3.36 4.07
N ALA A 8 -8.02 -3.69 4.31
CA ALA A 8 -8.73 -3.29 5.51
C ALA A 8 -9.64 -4.37 6.06
N SER A 9 -9.86 -4.36 7.38
CA SER A 9 -10.93 -5.14 8.00
C SER A 9 -12.25 -4.88 7.28
N SER A 10 -13.06 -5.92 7.07
CA SER A 10 -14.27 -5.83 6.24
C SER A 10 -15.23 -4.71 6.68
N GLU A 11 -15.32 -4.44 7.98
CA GLU A 11 -16.14 -3.35 8.54
C GLU A 11 -15.58 -1.94 8.30
N LEU A 12 -14.30 -1.82 7.98
CA LEU A 12 -13.62 -0.55 7.70
C LEU A 12 -13.59 -0.21 6.21
N VAL A 13 -13.80 -1.19 5.32
CA VAL A 13 -13.70 -0.99 3.85
C VAL A 13 -14.58 0.18 3.37
N SER A 14 -15.79 0.33 3.90
CA SER A 14 -16.70 1.42 3.54
C SER A 14 -16.46 2.73 4.30
N ARG A 15 -15.71 2.68 5.41
CA ARG A 15 -15.39 3.85 6.25
C ARG A 15 -14.12 4.56 5.80
N LEU A 16 -13.20 3.81 5.19
CA LEU A 16 -11.93 4.33 4.70
C LEU A 16 -12.15 5.14 3.43
N SER A 17 -11.95 6.46 3.52
CA SER A 17 -11.86 7.33 2.36
C SER A 17 -10.39 7.48 1.96
N SER A 18 -10.01 6.84 0.85
CA SER A 18 -8.66 6.96 0.27
C SER A 18 -8.77 7.13 -1.24
N HIS A 19 -7.74 7.74 -1.84
CA HIS A 19 -7.55 7.76 -3.29
C HIS A 19 -7.18 6.38 -3.84
N ARG A 20 -6.69 5.50 -2.97
CA ARG A 20 -6.36 4.11 -3.27
C ARG A 20 -7.61 3.25 -3.18
N ARG A 21 -7.66 2.16 -3.96
CA ARG A 21 -8.70 1.16 -3.81
C ARG A 21 -8.53 0.47 -2.45
N VAL A 22 -9.63 0.38 -1.69
CA VAL A 22 -9.67 -0.34 -0.43
C VAL A 22 -10.22 -1.76 -0.67
N VAL A 23 -9.52 -2.78 -0.18
CA VAL A 23 -9.89 -4.20 -0.33
C VAL A 23 -10.03 -4.86 1.03
N ALA A 24 -10.92 -5.85 1.17
CA ALA A 24 -11.06 -6.58 2.43
C ALA A 24 -9.86 -7.51 2.66
N LEU A 25 -9.45 -7.71 3.92
CA LEU A 25 -8.35 -8.61 4.30
C LEU A 25 -8.51 -10.04 3.77
N GLY A 26 -9.75 -10.53 3.62
CA GLY A 26 -10.04 -11.87 3.11
C GLY A 26 -9.97 -12.01 1.59
N ASP A 27 -9.90 -10.89 0.86
CA ASP A 27 -9.99 -10.84 -0.61
C ASP A 27 -8.65 -10.47 -1.27
N THR A 28 -7.54 -10.58 -0.53
CA THR A 28 -6.19 -10.23 -1.01
C THR A 28 -5.15 -11.24 -0.53
N ASP A 29 -4.12 -11.43 -1.35
CA ASP A 29 -2.88 -12.12 -0.99
C ASP A 29 -1.77 -11.17 -0.54
N PHE A 30 -2.09 -9.88 -0.42
CA PHE A 30 -1.24 -8.76 -0.03
C PHE A 30 -0.14 -8.35 -1.02
N THR A 31 -0.11 -8.94 -2.23
CA THR A 31 0.93 -8.61 -3.24
C THR A 31 0.71 -7.27 -3.92
N ASP A 32 -0.53 -6.77 -3.93
CA ASP A 32 -0.93 -5.50 -4.52
C ASP A 32 -1.38 -4.49 -3.46
N VAL A 33 -0.92 -4.65 -2.22
CA VAL A 33 -1.28 -3.83 -1.05
C VAL A 33 -0.08 -3.01 -0.59
N ALA A 34 -0.26 -1.72 -0.30
CA ALA A 34 0.78 -0.84 0.23
C ALA A 34 0.64 -0.53 1.72
N ALA A 35 -0.56 -0.68 2.30
CA ALA A 35 -0.79 -0.53 3.73
C ALA A 35 -1.99 -1.37 4.18
N VAL A 36 -2.00 -1.73 5.47
CA VAL A 36 -3.07 -2.54 6.07
C VAL A 36 -3.72 -1.79 7.23
N VAL A 37 -5.05 -1.72 7.28
CA VAL A 37 -5.81 -1.15 8.40
C VAL A 37 -6.65 -2.24 9.05
N ILE A 38 -6.33 -2.57 10.31
CA ILE A 38 -7.00 -3.64 11.06
C ILE A 38 -7.79 -3.08 12.23
N THR A 39 -8.74 -3.86 12.76
CA THR A 39 -9.46 -3.55 14.00
C THR A 39 -8.79 -4.22 15.19
N ALA A 40 -9.19 -3.84 16.41
CA ALA A 40 -8.73 -4.52 17.62
C ALA A 40 -9.17 -5.98 17.72
N ALA A 41 -10.25 -6.37 17.02
CA ALA A 41 -10.65 -7.77 16.94
C ALA A 41 -9.66 -8.57 16.06
N ASP A 42 -9.27 -7.99 14.93
CA ASP A 42 -8.34 -8.62 13.99
C ASP A 42 -6.92 -8.73 14.56
N SER A 43 -6.48 -7.75 15.35
CA SER A 43 -5.16 -7.85 16.01
C SER A 43 -5.04 -9.08 16.92
N ARG A 44 -6.17 -9.60 17.43
CA ARG A 44 -6.25 -10.82 18.25
C ARG A 44 -6.55 -12.09 17.45
N SER A 45 -6.90 -11.98 16.16
CA SER A 45 -7.30 -13.12 15.32
C SER A 45 -6.12 -13.82 14.62
N GLY A 46 -4.91 -13.27 14.74
CA GLY A 46 -3.69 -13.82 14.14
C GLY A 46 -3.26 -13.16 12.83
N ILE A 47 -3.97 -12.12 12.36
CA ILE A 47 -3.62 -11.38 11.14
C ILE A 47 -2.18 -10.82 11.17
N LEU A 48 -1.73 -10.33 12.32
CA LEU A 48 -0.38 -9.78 12.48
C LEU A 48 0.69 -10.85 12.27
N ALA A 49 0.44 -12.08 12.71
CA ALA A 49 1.33 -13.21 12.47
C ALA A 49 1.32 -13.63 10.98
N LEU A 50 0.17 -13.55 10.32
CA LEU A 50 0.06 -13.79 8.87
C LEU A 50 0.87 -12.76 8.08
N LEU A 51 0.66 -11.47 8.34
CA LEU A 51 1.38 -10.37 7.68
C LEU A 51 2.89 -10.45 7.91
N LYS A 52 3.32 -10.84 9.12
CA LYS A 52 4.74 -11.07 9.39
C LYS A 52 5.31 -12.23 8.57
N ARG A 53 4.53 -13.28 8.32
CA ARG A 53 4.95 -14.46 7.55
C ARG A 53 5.04 -14.22 6.04
N THR A 54 4.33 -13.23 5.49
CA THR A 54 4.45 -12.89 4.06
C THR A 54 5.84 -12.35 3.74
N GLY A 55 6.52 -11.73 4.71
CA GLY A 55 7.81 -11.07 4.49
C GLY A 55 7.71 -9.78 3.69
N PHE A 56 6.50 -9.28 3.43
CA PHE A 56 6.31 -8.05 2.65
C PHE A 56 6.59 -6.79 3.45
N HIS A 57 6.66 -6.87 4.79
CA HIS A 57 6.95 -5.73 5.67
C HIS A 57 5.98 -4.56 5.50
N LEU A 58 4.70 -4.87 5.27
CA LEU A 58 3.65 -3.87 5.09
C LEU A 58 3.47 -3.02 6.35
N PRO A 59 3.26 -1.70 6.22
CA PRO A 59 2.85 -0.87 7.34
C PRO A 59 1.42 -1.26 7.77
N VAL A 60 1.23 -1.48 9.07
CA VAL A 60 -0.03 -1.94 9.64
C VAL A 60 -0.57 -0.90 10.62
N PHE A 61 -1.78 -0.42 10.40
CA PHE A 61 -2.46 0.55 11.24
C PHE A 61 -3.61 -0.12 11.99
N LEU A 62 -3.74 0.19 13.27
CA LEU A 62 -4.86 -0.26 14.09
C LEU A 62 -5.91 0.85 14.16
N TYR A 63 -7.12 0.59 13.66
CA TYR A 63 -8.24 1.49 13.87
C TYR A 63 -8.87 1.26 15.25
N SER A 64 -8.96 2.32 16.05
CA SER A 64 -9.61 2.33 17.36
C SER A 64 -10.09 3.73 17.73
N GLU A 65 -11.35 3.85 18.15
CA GLU A 65 -11.90 5.10 18.69
C GLU A 65 -11.39 5.43 20.11
N HIS A 66 -10.84 4.42 20.80
CA HIS A 66 -10.27 4.56 22.13
C HIS A 66 -8.75 4.48 22.10
N ALA A 67 -8.10 5.10 23.08
CA ALA A 67 -6.67 4.92 23.30
C ALA A 67 -6.41 3.44 23.65
N VAL A 68 -5.58 2.79 22.85
CA VAL A 68 -5.17 1.39 23.03
C VAL A 68 -3.64 1.36 22.98
N GLU A 69 -3.02 0.51 23.81
CA GLU A 69 -1.58 0.27 23.72
C GLU A 69 -1.23 -0.29 22.34
N LEU A 70 -0.18 0.26 21.73
CA LEU A 70 0.26 -0.14 20.39
C LEU A 70 0.72 -1.62 20.39
N PRO A 71 -0.01 -2.53 19.73
CA PRO A 71 0.40 -3.93 19.68
C PRO A 71 1.70 -4.11 18.89
N ALA A 72 2.49 -5.12 19.24
CA ALA A 72 3.70 -5.44 18.48
C ALA A 72 3.38 -5.76 17.01
N GLY A 73 4.08 -5.12 16.08
CA GLY A 73 3.86 -5.27 14.64
C GLY A 73 2.82 -4.30 14.05
N VAL A 74 2.28 -3.38 14.85
CA VAL A 74 1.47 -2.25 14.38
C VAL A 74 2.34 -1.00 14.29
N THR A 75 2.25 -0.29 13.18
CA THR A 75 2.94 0.96 12.88
C THR A 75 2.36 2.13 13.69
N ALA A 76 1.03 2.29 13.70
CA ALA A 76 0.35 3.34 14.46
C ALA A 76 -1.12 2.98 14.78
N VAL A 77 -1.71 3.64 15.77
CA VAL A 77 -3.15 3.58 16.06
C VAL A 77 -3.83 4.81 15.48
N ILE A 78 -4.92 4.62 14.75
CA ILE A 78 -5.70 5.68 14.09
C ILE A 78 -7.16 5.63 14.56
N ASN A 79 -7.80 6.79 14.64
CA ASN A 79 -9.19 6.93 15.06
C ASN A 79 -10.07 7.63 14.00
N GLY A 80 -9.51 7.97 12.85
CA GLY A 80 -10.22 8.62 11.75
C GLY A 80 -10.00 10.11 11.61
N ASN A 81 -9.05 10.70 12.34
CA ASN A 81 -8.59 12.07 12.12
C ASN A 81 -7.97 12.22 10.71
N GLU A 82 -8.26 13.32 10.01
CA GLU A 82 -7.69 13.66 8.69
C GLU A 82 -6.16 13.56 8.65
N GLN A 83 -5.48 14.02 9.72
CA GLN A 83 -4.02 13.95 9.79
C GLN A 83 -3.50 12.51 9.80
N GLN A 84 -4.22 11.60 10.44
CA GLN A 84 -3.85 10.18 10.50
C GLN A 84 -4.10 9.47 9.17
N TRP A 85 -5.10 9.92 8.39
CA TRP A 85 -5.29 9.45 7.02
C TRP A 85 -4.15 9.87 6.10
N LEU A 86 -3.63 11.10 6.28
CA LEU A 86 -2.43 11.55 5.57
C LEU A 86 -1.19 10.73 5.97
N GLU A 87 -1.06 10.36 7.24
CA GLU A 87 0.03 9.48 7.71
C GLU A 87 -0.07 8.07 7.13
N LEU A 88 -1.28 7.50 7.03
CA LEU A 88 -1.52 6.22 6.34
C LEU A 88 -1.11 6.29 4.87
N GLU A 89 -1.52 7.35 4.17
CA GLU A 89 -1.17 7.53 2.75
C GLU A 89 0.33 7.72 2.56
N SER A 90 0.98 8.52 3.42
CA SER A 90 2.43 8.73 3.40
C SER A 90 3.18 7.41 3.60
N ALA A 91 2.75 6.56 4.54
CA ALA A 91 3.34 5.25 4.76
C ALA A 91 3.14 4.31 3.56
N ALA A 92 1.98 4.37 2.89
CA ALA A 92 1.71 3.60 1.67
C ALA A 92 2.61 4.04 0.50
N CYS A 93 2.76 5.35 0.27
CA CYS A 93 3.67 5.88 -0.74
C CYS A 93 5.12 5.48 -0.46
N GLN A 94 5.57 5.64 0.79
CA GLN A 94 6.93 5.27 1.18
C GLN A 94 7.18 3.76 1.00
N TYR A 95 6.17 2.92 1.24
CA TYR A 95 6.28 1.49 0.97
C TYR A 95 6.50 1.20 -0.52
N GLU A 96 5.70 1.82 -1.39
CA GLU A 96 5.80 1.65 -2.85
C GLU A 96 7.15 2.13 -3.40
N GLU A 97 7.60 3.31 -2.97
CA GLU A 97 8.87 3.90 -3.40
C GLU A 97 10.06 2.98 -3.05
N ASN A 98 10.00 2.32 -1.88
CA ASN A 98 11.05 1.41 -1.43
C ASN A 98 10.95 0.00 -2.03
N LEU A 99 9.84 -0.33 -2.69
CA LEU A 99 9.61 -1.66 -3.28
C LEU A 99 10.42 -1.85 -4.57
N LEU A 100 10.63 -0.78 -5.33
CA LEU A 100 11.23 -0.87 -6.66
C LEU A 100 12.76 -0.91 -6.58
N PRO A 101 13.39 -1.93 -7.19
CA PRO A 101 14.84 -1.95 -7.27
C PRO A 101 15.33 -0.81 -8.19
N PRO A 102 16.55 -0.26 -7.96
CA PRO A 102 16.99 1.00 -8.57
C PRO A 102 16.88 1.06 -10.10
N PHE A 103 17.18 -0.05 -10.78
CA PHE A 103 17.08 -0.11 -12.24
C PHE A 103 15.63 -0.05 -12.72
N TYR A 104 14.72 -0.78 -12.08
CA TYR A 104 13.32 -0.82 -12.49
C TYR A 104 12.60 0.49 -12.18
N ASP A 105 12.93 1.12 -11.05
CA ASP A 105 12.45 2.45 -10.70
C ASP A 105 12.84 3.48 -11.78
N THR A 106 14.14 3.57 -12.09
CA THR A 106 14.66 4.50 -13.12
C THR A 106 14.01 4.26 -14.48
N LEU A 107 13.88 2.98 -14.88
CA LEU A 107 13.26 2.61 -16.15
C LEU A 107 11.79 3.04 -16.22
N THR A 108 11.03 2.82 -15.14
CA THR A 108 9.62 3.18 -15.07
C THR A 108 9.42 4.69 -15.17
N GLN A 109 10.21 5.47 -14.42
CA GLN A 109 10.22 6.93 -14.50
C GLN A 109 10.57 7.42 -15.91
N TYR A 110 11.59 6.83 -16.55
CA TYR A 110 11.98 7.21 -17.91
C TYR A 110 10.86 7.00 -18.93
N VAL A 111 10.13 5.88 -18.83
CA VAL A 111 8.97 5.60 -19.70
C VAL A 111 7.84 6.60 -19.43
N GLU A 112 7.57 6.94 -18.17
CA GLU A 112 6.53 7.91 -17.79
C GLU A 112 6.80 9.33 -18.28
N MET A 113 8.06 9.73 -18.47
CA MET A 113 8.42 11.03 -19.06
C MET A 113 7.92 11.21 -20.50
N GLY A 114 7.59 10.12 -21.22
CA GLY A 114 7.03 10.20 -22.57
C GLY A 114 7.96 10.82 -23.61
N ASN A 115 9.28 10.64 -23.45
CA ASN A 115 10.27 11.25 -24.34
C ASN A 115 10.18 10.69 -25.78
N SER A 116 10.25 11.58 -26.78
CA SER A 116 10.49 11.17 -28.17
C SER A 116 11.94 10.72 -28.34
N THR A 117 12.16 9.55 -28.94
CA THR A 117 13.49 8.99 -29.18
C THR A 117 13.69 8.64 -30.66
N PHE A 118 14.85 9.01 -31.19
CA PHE A 118 15.34 8.59 -32.52
C PHE A 118 16.46 7.55 -32.41
N ALA A 119 16.71 7.04 -31.21
CA ALA A 119 17.64 5.94 -30.99
C ALA A 119 17.02 4.60 -31.41
N CYS A 120 17.85 3.57 -31.50
CA CYS A 120 17.37 2.20 -31.48
C CYS A 120 16.68 1.90 -30.12
N PRO A 121 15.72 0.96 -30.06
CA PRO A 121 15.18 0.16 -31.16
C PRO A 121 14.28 0.93 -32.15
N GLY A 122 14.38 0.60 -33.44
CA GLY A 122 13.67 1.31 -34.52
C GLY A 122 12.15 1.17 -34.52
N HIS A 123 11.58 0.27 -33.71
CA HIS A 123 10.13 0.16 -33.53
C HIS A 123 9.54 1.28 -32.65
N GLN A 124 10.37 2.14 -32.05
CA GLN A 124 10.01 3.40 -31.37
C GLN A 124 8.72 3.33 -30.53
N HIS A 125 8.81 2.75 -29.33
CA HIS A 125 7.65 2.58 -28.44
C HIS A 125 6.48 1.78 -29.05
N GLY A 126 6.75 1.02 -30.11
CA GLY A 126 5.74 0.22 -30.79
C GLY A 126 5.07 0.94 -31.96
N ALA A 127 5.42 2.19 -32.27
CA ALA A 127 4.81 2.97 -33.35
C ALA A 127 4.97 2.37 -34.76
N PHE A 128 5.89 1.41 -34.93
CA PHE A 128 6.01 0.64 -36.16
C PHE A 128 4.92 -0.44 -36.34
N PHE A 129 4.35 -0.96 -35.24
CA PHE A 129 3.33 -2.02 -35.24
C PHE A 129 1.92 -1.45 -35.15
#